data_AF-A0A962QBS7-F1
#
_entry.id   AF-A0A962QBS7-F1
#
_cell.length_a   1.000
_cell.length_b   1.000
_cell.length_c   1.000
_cell.angle_alpha   90.00
_cell.angle_beta   90.00
_cell.angle_gamma   90.00
#
_symmetry.space_group_name_H-M   'P 1'
#
loop_
_entity.id
_entity.type
_entity.pdbx_description
1 polymer ?
#
loop_
_entity_poly.entity_id
_entity_poly.type
_entity_poly.pdbx_seq_one_letter_code
_entity_poly.pdbx_strand_id
1 'polypeptide(L)'
;SFRNEKSLRLPDYAGSAWRGVFGHALKKLACVTREPQCANCMLYRTCLYPYIFETPVDPALGVMRKYPHAPHPFVLAPGPQRGVLPPGQDIHLGLTLFGRGLAQLPYVIYALNQAGQRGLTKARIPLALQTVQQQDANGTWQTIYTPQAELTPLTGVLPAMPECPPGSVRISVHSPLRLRVDNELVGPDKLCFAMLFSALLRRLSMLSVFHGDQALETDFAALTQAAQNISILRSALHWQDQTRYSSRQQTTLPLGGIKGWLELDGAQLQPFWPYLWLGQWTHVGKGASMGLGRYQITADKLAGPDFLPATFNTAQELSSIGSVSCE
;
A
#
# COMPACT_ATOMS: atom_id res chain seq x y z
N SER A 1 4.15 14.58 6.62
CA SER A 1 5.61 14.29 6.66
C SER A 1 6.07 14.16 8.09
N PHE A 2 7.20 13.49 8.31
CA PHE A 2 7.90 13.43 9.58
C PHE A 2 9.30 14.02 9.41
N ARG A 3 9.92 14.46 10.50
CA ARG A 3 11.30 14.99 10.48
C ARG A 3 12.13 14.36 11.58
N ASN A 4 13.38 14.03 11.28
CA ASN A 4 14.35 13.55 12.26
C ASN A 4 15.18 14.72 12.82
N GLU A 5 15.45 14.72 14.12
CA GLU A 5 16.37 15.70 14.75
C GLU A 5 17.82 15.19 14.83
N LYS A 6 18.00 13.88 14.65
CA LYS A 6 19.30 13.20 14.70
C LYS A 6 19.48 12.35 13.45
N SER A 7 20.74 12.08 13.10
CA SER A 7 21.06 11.18 12.00
C SER A 7 20.41 9.81 12.21
N LEU A 8 19.83 9.27 11.15
CA LEU A 8 18.98 8.09 11.17
C LEU A 8 19.34 7.20 9.99
N ARG A 9 19.48 5.88 10.20
CA ARG A 9 19.56 4.90 9.12
C ARG A 9 18.21 4.21 8.91
N LEU A 10 17.58 4.42 7.76
CA LEU A 10 16.44 3.64 7.30
C LEU A 10 16.90 2.39 6.53
N PRO A 11 16.14 1.27 6.63
CA PRO A 11 16.36 0.13 5.75
C PRO A 11 16.04 0.49 4.29
N ASP A 12 16.47 -0.35 3.35
CA ASP A 12 16.16 -0.18 1.92
C ASP A 12 14.66 -0.12 1.63
N TYR A 13 13.85 -0.72 2.51
CA TYR A 13 12.41 -0.57 2.49
C TYR A 13 11.80 -0.42 3.88
N ALA A 14 11.37 0.80 4.19
CA ALA A 14 10.86 1.17 5.51
C ALA A 14 9.41 0.71 5.78
N GLY A 15 8.69 0.19 4.79
CA GLY A 15 7.26 -0.13 4.91
C GLY A 15 6.95 -1.14 6.03
N SER A 16 7.80 -2.16 6.16
CA SER A 16 7.66 -3.14 7.24
C SER A 16 7.99 -2.56 8.63
N ALA A 17 8.94 -1.63 8.71
CA ALA A 17 9.28 -0.92 9.95
C ALA A 17 8.11 -0.05 10.39
N TRP A 18 7.61 0.80 9.48
CA TRP A 18 6.42 1.64 9.70
C TRP A 18 5.21 0.82 10.15
N ARG A 19 4.86 -0.24 9.41
CA ARG A 19 3.73 -1.12 9.79
C ARG A 19 3.94 -1.72 11.18
N GLY A 20 5.16 -2.15 11.51
CA GLY A 20 5.48 -2.74 12.82
C GLY A 20 5.31 -1.78 13.98
N VAL A 21 5.86 -0.56 13.88
CA VAL A 21 5.74 0.45 14.94
C VAL A 21 4.33 1.03 15.03
N PHE A 22 3.64 1.20 13.89
CA PHE A 22 2.24 1.60 13.83
C PHE A 22 1.35 0.61 14.58
N GLY A 23 1.47 -0.70 14.30
CA GLY A 23 0.68 -1.72 14.99
C GLY A 23 0.90 -1.72 16.51
N HIS A 24 2.14 -1.57 16.97
CA HIS A 24 2.43 -1.48 18.41
C HIS A 24 1.87 -0.20 19.05
N ALA A 25 1.98 0.93 18.36
CA ALA A 25 1.44 2.19 18.84
C ALA A 25 -0.09 2.14 18.93
N LEU A 26 -0.75 1.61 17.90
CA LEU A 26 -2.20 1.44 17.85
C LEU A 26 -2.71 0.45 18.91
N LYS A 27 -2.03 -0.69 19.12
CA LYS A 27 -2.40 -1.62 20.21
C LYS A 27 -2.29 -0.94 21.57
N LYS A 28 -1.19 -0.22 21.82
CA LYS A 28 -1.00 0.50 23.10
C LYS A 28 -2.02 1.64 23.29
N LEU A 29 -2.49 2.25 22.21
CA LEU A 29 -3.56 3.26 22.25
C LEU A 29 -4.92 2.64 22.58
N ALA A 30 -5.29 1.54 21.92
CA ALA A 30 -6.65 0.99 21.98
C ALA A 30 -6.86 -0.08 23.07
N CYS A 31 -5.82 -0.78 23.49
CA CYS A 31 -5.97 -1.96 24.36
C CYS A 31 -6.15 -1.56 25.83
N VAL A 32 -7.39 -1.58 26.31
CA VAL A 32 -7.74 -1.29 27.70
C VAL A 32 -7.54 -2.49 28.64
N THR A 33 -7.72 -3.71 28.15
CA THR A 33 -7.61 -4.95 28.95
C THR A 33 -6.16 -5.42 29.14
N ARG A 34 -5.25 -4.95 28.28
CA ARG A 34 -3.84 -5.39 28.22
C ARG A 34 -3.65 -6.89 27.95
N GLU A 35 -4.67 -7.55 27.41
CA GLU A 35 -4.59 -8.96 27.00
C GLU A 35 -3.41 -9.20 26.03
N PRO A 36 -2.59 -10.25 26.26
CA PRO A 36 -1.49 -10.57 25.37
C PRO A 36 -2.00 -10.95 23.98
N GLN A 37 -3.09 -11.71 23.90
CA GLN A 37 -3.70 -12.18 22.65
C GLN A 37 -5.09 -11.58 22.45
N CYS A 38 -5.29 -10.87 21.33
CA CYS A 38 -6.56 -10.20 21.06
C CYS A 38 -7.72 -11.17 20.83
N ALA A 39 -7.46 -12.37 20.29
CA ALA A 39 -8.49 -13.38 20.01
C ALA A 39 -9.26 -13.85 21.26
N ASN A 40 -8.65 -13.75 22.45
CA ASN A 40 -9.27 -14.15 23.72
C ASN A 40 -9.94 -12.97 24.45
N CYS A 41 -9.82 -11.75 23.91
CA CYS A 41 -10.33 -10.55 24.57
C CYS A 41 -11.84 -10.40 24.34
N MET A 42 -12.59 -10.06 25.39
CA MET A 42 -14.03 -9.80 25.29
C MET A 42 -14.39 -8.70 24.28
N LEU A 43 -13.46 -7.78 23.99
CA LEU A 43 -13.65 -6.67 23.04
C LEU A 43 -13.19 -7.02 21.61
N TYR A 44 -12.79 -8.26 21.32
CA TYR A 44 -12.11 -8.62 20.06
C TYR A 44 -12.84 -8.14 18.79
N ARG A 45 -14.17 -8.22 18.77
CA ARG A 45 -15.00 -7.87 17.60
C ARG A 45 -15.35 -6.39 17.47
N THR A 46 -15.22 -5.62 18.55
CA THR A 46 -15.59 -4.19 18.60
C THR A 46 -14.39 -3.27 18.81
N CYS A 47 -13.23 -3.82 19.19
CA CYS A 47 -12.03 -3.05 19.46
C CYS A 47 -11.41 -2.50 18.17
N LEU A 48 -10.98 -1.24 18.25
CA LEU A 48 -10.30 -0.52 17.19
C LEU A 48 -9.06 -1.25 16.65
N TYR A 49 -8.22 -1.79 17.54
CA TYR A 49 -6.97 -2.43 17.12
C TYR A 49 -7.20 -3.70 16.27
N PRO A 50 -8.01 -4.68 16.72
CA PRO A 50 -8.40 -5.80 15.88
C PRO A 50 -9.01 -5.36 14.56
N TYR A 51 -9.93 -4.40 14.54
CA TYR A 51 -10.54 -3.91 13.29
C TYR A 51 -9.49 -3.44 12.26
N ILE A 52 -8.62 -2.52 12.67
CA ILE A 52 -7.63 -1.90 11.79
C ILE A 52 -6.47 -2.85 11.45
N PHE A 53 -5.95 -3.62 12.42
CA PHE A 53 -4.63 -4.23 12.29
C PHE A 53 -4.61 -5.77 12.26
N GLU A 54 -5.68 -6.43 12.72
CA GLU A 54 -5.84 -7.89 12.61
C GLU A 54 -6.90 -8.27 11.57
N THR A 55 -7.92 -7.43 11.41
CA THR A 55 -9.10 -7.57 10.57
C THR A 55 -9.73 -8.95 10.72
N PRO A 56 -10.39 -9.21 11.87
CA PRO A 56 -10.85 -10.53 12.21
C PRO A 56 -11.92 -10.99 11.23
N VAL A 57 -11.77 -12.21 10.75
CA VAL A 57 -12.71 -12.87 9.86
C VAL A 57 -13.93 -13.30 10.67
N ASP A 58 -15.13 -12.98 10.20
CA ASP A 58 -16.34 -13.64 10.69
C ASP A 58 -16.54 -14.95 9.91
N PRO A 59 -16.47 -16.13 10.55
CA PRO A 59 -16.76 -17.40 9.90
C PRO A 59 -18.14 -17.46 9.24
N ALA A 60 -19.13 -16.71 9.76
CA ALA A 60 -20.49 -16.68 9.24
C ALA A 60 -20.61 -16.03 7.86
N LEU A 61 -19.63 -15.21 7.44
CA LEU A 61 -19.68 -14.55 6.14
C LEU A 61 -19.51 -15.53 4.97
N GLY A 62 -19.03 -16.76 5.19
CA GLY A 62 -18.93 -17.79 4.12
C GLY A 62 -17.96 -17.47 2.97
N VAL A 63 -17.43 -16.24 2.92
CA VAL A 63 -16.55 -15.71 1.85
C VAL A 63 -15.15 -16.36 1.86
N MET A 64 -14.74 -17.00 2.96
CA MET A 64 -13.36 -17.47 3.12
C MET A 64 -13.24 -18.97 3.41
N ARG A 65 -13.37 -19.79 2.35
CA ARG A 65 -12.94 -21.20 2.35
C ARG A 65 -11.44 -21.39 2.03
N LYS A 66 -10.81 -20.45 1.31
CA LYS A 66 -9.42 -20.59 0.79
C LYS A 66 -8.39 -19.57 1.34
N TYR A 67 -8.82 -18.48 1.97
CA TYR A 67 -7.91 -17.40 2.39
C TYR A 67 -8.11 -17.06 3.88
N PRO A 68 -7.13 -17.29 4.75
CA PRO A 68 -7.30 -17.14 6.20
C PRO A 68 -7.16 -15.69 6.71
N HIS A 69 -6.88 -14.72 5.84
CA HIS A 69 -6.56 -13.35 6.24
C HIS A 69 -7.30 -12.32 5.38
N ALA A 70 -8.12 -11.50 6.02
CA ALA A 70 -8.76 -10.34 5.40
C ALA A 70 -7.74 -9.20 5.19
N PRO A 71 -7.86 -8.41 4.10
CA PRO A 71 -7.04 -7.23 3.92
C PRO A 71 -7.38 -6.18 4.98
N HIS A 72 -6.35 -5.49 5.49
CA HIS A 72 -6.55 -4.36 6.39
C HIS A 72 -7.14 -3.16 5.66
N PRO A 73 -7.90 -2.28 6.35
CA PRO A 73 -8.50 -1.07 5.78
C PRO A 73 -7.48 0.06 5.55
N PHE A 74 -6.21 -0.30 5.30
CA PHE A 74 -5.16 0.67 5.03
C PHE A 74 -4.03 0.13 4.16
N VAL A 75 -3.31 1.06 3.53
CA VAL A 75 -1.97 0.88 2.95
C VAL A 75 -1.03 1.94 3.53
N LEU A 76 0.12 1.51 4.03
CA LEU A 76 1.25 2.39 4.36
C LEU A 76 2.27 2.33 3.23
N ALA A 77 2.47 3.43 2.53
CA ALA A 77 3.41 3.54 1.42
C ALA A 77 4.60 4.42 1.83
N PRO A 78 5.76 3.85 2.24
CA PRO A 78 6.94 4.66 2.57
C PRO A 78 7.38 5.47 1.35
N GLY A 79 7.87 6.69 1.59
CA GLY A 79 8.51 7.50 0.58
C GLY A 79 9.84 6.91 0.07
N PRO A 80 10.51 7.57 -0.88
CA PRO A 80 11.75 7.07 -1.49
C PRO A 80 12.95 7.02 -0.54
N GLN A 81 12.88 7.69 0.61
CA GLN A 81 13.98 7.81 1.57
C GLN A 81 14.45 6.46 2.09
N ARG A 82 15.76 6.23 2.00
CA ARG A 82 16.45 5.00 2.43
C ARG A 82 17.89 5.31 2.83
N GLY A 83 18.54 4.39 3.55
CA GLY A 83 19.93 4.57 3.95
C GLY A 83 20.10 5.61 5.06
N VAL A 84 21.24 6.30 5.09
CA VAL A 84 21.55 7.30 6.13
C VAL A 84 20.95 8.64 5.76
N LEU A 85 20.15 9.19 6.67
CA LEU A 85 19.48 10.47 6.56
C LEU A 85 20.09 11.46 7.57
N PRO A 86 20.61 12.63 7.14
CA PRO A 86 21.06 13.67 8.06
C PRO A 86 19.91 14.23 8.91
N PRO A 87 20.22 14.87 10.05
CA PRO A 87 19.25 15.66 10.81
C PRO A 87 18.49 16.67 9.93
N GLY A 88 17.23 16.92 10.26
CA GLY A 88 16.37 17.90 9.58
C GLY A 88 15.74 17.41 8.28
N GLN A 89 16.00 16.16 7.86
CA GLN A 89 15.44 15.62 6.64
C GLN A 89 13.98 15.21 6.80
N ASP A 90 13.15 15.58 5.83
CA ASP A 90 11.76 15.13 5.78
C ASP A 90 11.66 13.69 5.29
N ILE A 91 10.86 12.91 6.01
CA ILE A 91 10.52 11.51 5.74
C ILE A 91 9.03 11.45 5.41
N HIS A 92 8.71 10.88 4.26
CA HIS A 92 7.33 10.78 3.78
C HIS A 92 6.78 9.38 4.02
N LEU A 93 5.50 9.34 4.39
CA LEU A 93 4.71 8.14 4.53
C LEU A 93 3.35 8.42 3.93
N GLY A 94 3.06 7.77 2.81
CA GLY A 94 1.72 7.72 2.25
C GLY A 94 0.83 6.81 3.09
N LEU A 95 -0.43 7.23 3.24
CA LEU A 95 -1.48 6.48 3.91
C LEU A 95 -2.71 6.50 3.00
N THR A 96 -3.20 5.31 2.65
CA THR A 96 -4.53 5.15 2.06
C THR A 96 -5.41 4.45 3.08
N LEU A 97 -6.62 4.97 3.34
CA LEU A 97 -7.64 4.31 4.15
C LEU A 97 -8.80 3.84 3.26
N PHE A 98 -9.48 2.78 3.65
CA PHE A 98 -10.59 2.19 2.87
C PHE A 98 -11.87 2.06 3.70
N GLY A 99 -13.00 2.40 3.08
CA GLY A 99 -14.35 2.19 3.64
C GLY A 99 -14.51 2.72 5.07
N ARG A 100 -15.07 1.91 5.96
CA ARG A 100 -15.21 2.21 7.40
C ARG A 100 -13.90 2.57 8.12
N GLY A 101 -12.74 2.29 7.52
CA GLY A 101 -11.43 2.71 8.02
C GLY A 101 -11.22 4.22 8.02
N LEU A 102 -11.93 4.97 7.16
CA LEU A 102 -11.83 6.43 7.08
C LEU A 102 -12.24 7.09 8.40
N ALA A 103 -13.28 6.57 9.07
CA ALA A 103 -13.73 7.07 10.37
C ALA A 103 -12.67 6.93 11.47
N GLN A 104 -11.63 6.13 11.25
CA GLN A 104 -10.54 5.88 12.19
C GLN A 104 -9.32 6.77 11.95
N LEU A 105 -9.36 7.70 10.99
CA LEU A 105 -8.26 8.59 10.66
C LEU A 105 -7.63 9.30 11.88
N PRO A 106 -8.39 9.86 12.85
CA PRO A 106 -7.79 10.49 14.03
C PRO A 106 -6.93 9.53 14.85
N TYR A 107 -7.41 8.31 15.07
CA TYR A 107 -6.65 7.28 15.79
C TYR A 107 -5.42 6.82 15.01
N VAL A 108 -5.53 6.72 13.68
CA VAL A 108 -4.40 6.35 12.81
C VAL A 108 -3.31 7.42 12.84
N ILE A 109 -3.66 8.70 12.70
CA ILE A 109 -2.71 9.83 12.81
C ILE A 109 -2.05 9.84 14.18
N TYR A 110 -2.82 9.71 15.26
CA TYR A 110 -2.27 9.69 16.61
C TYR A 110 -1.31 8.51 16.82
N ALA A 111 -1.71 7.31 16.40
CA ALA A 111 -0.85 6.12 16.51
C ALA A 111 0.43 6.25 15.67
N LEU A 112 0.36 6.83 14.47
CA LEU A 112 1.53 7.11 13.63
C LEU A 112 2.45 8.17 14.25
N ASN A 113 1.90 9.22 14.87
CA ASN A 113 2.69 10.20 15.62
C ASN A 113 3.45 9.53 16.78
N GLN A 114 2.75 8.72 17.59
CA GLN A 114 3.36 7.95 18.69
C GLN A 114 4.39 6.93 18.19
N ALA A 115 4.16 6.33 17.02
CA ALA A 115 5.12 5.44 16.38
C ALA A 115 6.40 6.19 15.94
N GLY A 116 6.23 7.38 15.35
CA GLY A 116 7.34 8.28 14.97
C GLY A 116 8.17 8.70 16.17
N GLN A 117 7.53 9.18 17.25
CA GLN A 117 8.22 9.60 18.47
C GLN A 117 9.05 8.49 19.14
N ARG A 118 8.62 7.23 19.02
CA ARG A 118 9.39 6.06 19.50
C ARG A 118 10.53 5.65 18.57
N GLY A 119 10.55 6.15 17.34
CA GLY A 119 11.48 5.76 16.29
C GLY A 119 11.15 4.42 15.63
N LEU A 120 11.48 4.35 14.34
CA LEU A 120 11.10 3.24 13.45
C LEU A 120 12.01 2.01 13.56
N THR A 121 13.28 2.23 13.88
CA THR A 121 14.33 1.20 13.85
C THR A 121 14.78 0.83 15.26
N LYS A 122 15.70 -0.14 15.36
CA LYS A 122 16.30 -0.54 16.65
C LYS A 122 17.00 0.62 17.37
N ALA A 123 17.52 1.59 16.61
CA ALA A 123 18.17 2.78 17.16
C ALA A 123 17.19 3.77 17.82
N ARG A 124 15.87 3.59 17.64
CA ARG A 124 14.83 4.38 18.30
C ARG A 124 15.01 5.89 18.15
N ILE A 125 15.55 6.34 17.02
CA ILE A 125 15.68 7.76 16.70
C ILE A 125 14.27 8.35 16.49
N PRO A 126 13.84 9.32 17.31
CA PRO A 126 12.51 9.91 17.20
C PRO A 126 12.31 10.66 15.89
N LEU A 127 11.07 10.61 15.41
CA LEU A 127 10.57 11.35 14.27
C LEU A 127 9.39 12.23 14.70
N ALA A 128 9.50 13.53 14.50
CA ALA A 128 8.44 14.49 14.77
C ALA A 128 7.50 14.58 13.57
N LEU A 129 6.20 14.31 13.76
CA LEU A 129 5.18 14.58 12.76
C LEU A 129 5.15 16.09 12.47
N GLN A 130 5.29 16.50 11.21
CA GLN A 130 5.30 17.90 10.80
C GLN A 130 3.93 18.33 10.27
N THR A 131 3.40 17.56 9.32
CA THR A 131 2.14 17.85 8.64
C THR A 131 1.44 16.56 8.23
N VAL A 132 0.12 16.61 8.10
CA VAL A 132 -0.69 15.61 7.40
C VAL A 132 -1.43 16.33 6.30
N GLN A 133 -1.30 15.81 5.09
CA GLN A 133 -1.99 16.31 3.92
C GLN A 133 -2.91 15.22 3.37
N GLN A 134 -4.03 15.63 2.81
CA GLN A 134 -5.00 14.75 2.16
C GLN A 134 -5.23 15.25 0.73
N GLN A 135 -5.35 14.30 -0.19
CA GLN A 135 -5.72 14.58 -1.57
C GLN A 135 -7.24 14.75 -1.69
N ASP A 136 -7.69 15.80 -2.36
CA ASP A 136 -9.09 16.01 -2.71
C ASP A 136 -9.49 15.26 -3.99
N ALA A 137 -10.75 15.40 -4.41
CA ALA A 137 -11.31 14.73 -5.59
C ALA A 137 -10.60 15.10 -6.91
N ASN A 138 -9.98 16.28 -6.95
CA ASN A 138 -9.29 16.80 -8.13
C ASN A 138 -7.80 16.41 -8.13
N GLY A 139 -7.36 15.62 -7.15
CA GLY A 139 -5.96 15.24 -7.01
C GLY A 139 -5.10 16.28 -6.31
N THR A 140 -5.68 17.38 -5.78
CA THR A 140 -4.94 18.45 -5.13
C THR A 140 -4.71 18.13 -3.66
N TRP A 141 -3.50 18.39 -3.17
CA TRP A 141 -3.12 18.11 -1.79
C TRP A 141 -3.36 19.30 -0.88
N GLN A 142 -4.08 19.07 0.21
CA GLN A 142 -4.42 20.08 1.21
C GLN A 142 -3.95 19.64 2.59
N THR A 143 -3.44 20.58 3.39
CA THR A 143 -3.07 20.30 4.78
C THR A 143 -4.33 20.15 5.62
N ILE A 144 -4.49 18.98 6.24
CA ILE A 144 -5.64 18.66 7.11
C ILE A 144 -5.26 18.65 8.59
N TYR A 145 -3.95 18.62 8.91
CA TYR A 145 -3.49 18.65 10.29
C TYR A 145 -2.01 19.06 10.37
N THR A 146 -1.70 19.87 11.37
CA THR A 146 -0.36 20.10 11.90
C THR A 146 -0.39 19.83 13.39
N PRO A 147 0.74 19.50 14.04
CA PRO A 147 0.81 19.44 15.48
C PRO A 147 0.19 20.69 16.12
N GLN A 148 -0.58 20.49 17.19
CA GLN A 148 -1.30 21.53 17.95
C GLN A 148 -2.46 22.22 17.21
N ALA A 149 -2.75 21.90 15.94
CA ALA A 149 -3.93 22.37 15.24
C ALA A 149 -5.11 21.39 15.36
N GLU A 150 -6.31 21.87 15.05
CA GLU A 150 -7.48 21.01 14.86
C GLU A 150 -7.32 20.15 13.60
N LEU A 151 -7.81 18.91 13.64
CA LEU A 151 -7.84 18.01 12.49
C LEU A 151 -9.08 18.32 11.62
N THR A 152 -8.86 18.71 10.37
CA THR A 152 -9.91 19.08 9.41
C THR A 152 -9.88 18.13 8.20
N PRO A 153 -10.38 16.88 8.35
CA PRO A 153 -10.30 15.90 7.29
C PRO A 153 -11.22 16.26 6.12
N LEU A 154 -10.77 15.99 4.90
CA LEU A 154 -11.63 16.11 3.72
C LEU A 154 -12.52 14.86 3.60
N THR A 155 -13.65 14.99 2.93
CA THR A 155 -14.48 13.84 2.56
C THR A 155 -13.67 12.85 1.74
N GLY A 156 -13.70 11.58 2.12
CA GLY A 156 -13.09 10.53 1.32
C GLY A 156 -13.84 10.33 0.01
N VAL A 157 -13.11 10.36 -1.08
CA VAL A 157 -13.67 10.24 -2.44
C VAL A 157 -12.92 9.16 -3.20
N LEU A 158 -13.62 8.50 -4.12
CA LEU A 158 -12.96 7.67 -5.11
C LEU A 158 -12.15 8.57 -6.05
N PRO A 159 -10.94 8.15 -6.46
CA PRO A 159 -10.17 8.91 -7.43
C PRO A 159 -10.93 8.99 -8.75
N ALA A 160 -10.93 10.17 -9.37
CA ALA A 160 -11.48 10.36 -10.71
C ALA A 160 -10.85 9.33 -11.66
N MET A 161 -11.71 8.58 -12.37
CA MET A 161 -11.27 7.56 -13.30
C MET A 161 -11.30 8.14 -14.72
N PRO A 162 -10.15 8.22 -15.40
CA PRO A 162 -10.12 8.60 -16.80
C PRO A 162 -10.68 7.49 -17.69
N GLU A 163 -11.03 7.81 -18.92
CA GLU A 163 -11.39 6.80 -19.92
C GLU A 163 -10.25 5.81 -20.15
N CYS A 164 -10.58 4.56 -20.47
CA CYS A 164 -9.57 3.56 -20.81
C CYS A 164 -8.86 4.00 -22.11
N PRO A 165 -7.53 4.18 -22.10
CA PRO A 165 -6.82 4.55 -23.31
C PRO A 165 -6.93 3.44 -24.36
N PRO A 166 -7.18 3.77 -25.65
CA PRO A 166 -7.24 2.76 -26.71
C PRO A 166 -5.84 2.30 -27.16
N GLY A 167 -4.78 3.02 -26.79
CA GLY A 167 -3.40 2.74 -27.18
C GLY A 167 -2.63 1.85 -26.19
N SER A 168 -1.30 1.88 -26.26
CA SER A 168 -0.45 1.13 -25.33
C SER A 168 -0.59 1.64 -23.91
N VAL A 169 -0.85 0.72 -22.97
CA VAL A 169 -0.96 1.00 -21.54
C VAL A 169 0.20 0.33 -20.82
N ARG A 170 1.03 1.12 -20.14
CA ARG A 170 2.16 0.62 -19.33
C ARG A 170 1.79 0.56 -17.86
N ILE A 171 2.03 -0.59 -17.24
CA ILE A 171 1.98 -0.78 -15.78
C ILE A 171 3.41 -0.84 -15.24
N SER A 172 3.79 0.14 -14.43
CA SER A 172 5.11 0.22 -13.79
C SER A 172 5.02 -0.20 -12.32
N VAL A 173 5.74 -1.24 -11.91
CA VAL A 173 5.75 -1.79 -10.55
C VAL A 173 6.86 -1.14 -9.73
N HIS A 174 6.47 -0.28 -8.79
CA HIS A 174 7.39 0.57 -8.01
C HIS A 174 7.86 -0.07 -6.70
N SER A 175 7.11 -1.01 -6.14
CA SER A 175 7.53 -1.80 -4.98
C SER A 175 7.32 -3.29 -5.23
N PRO A 176 8.13 -4.18 -4.61
CA PRO A 176 8.12 -5.61 -4.92
C PRO A 176 6.71 -6.21 -5.00
N LEU A 177 6.32 -6.66 -6.18
CA LEU A 177 5.06 -7.38 -6.43
C LEU A 177 5.25 -8.84 -6.05
N ARG A 178 4.38 -9.33 -5.15
CA ARG A 178 4.49 -10.69 -4.60
C ARG A 178 3.17 -11.43 -4.77
N LEU A 179 3.04 -12.13 -5.89
CA LEU A 179 1.91 -13.01 -6.17
C LEU A 179 2.25 -14.45 -5.79
N ARG A 180 1.25 -15.22 -5.34
CA ARG A 180 1.42 -16.64 -5.06
C ARG A 180 0.43 -17.49 -5.84
N VAL A 181 0.94 -18.56 -6.43
CA VAL A 181 0.19 -19.66 -7.06
C VAL A 181 0.72 -20.95 -6.42
N ASP A 182 -0.18 -21.82 -5.97
CA ASP A 182 0.18 -23.10 -5.30
C ASP A 182 1.25 -22.96 -4.21
N ASN A 183 1.11 -21.91 -3.38
CA ASN A 183 2.05 -21.53 -2.32
C ASN A 183 3.45 -21.08 -2.77
N GLU A 184 3.76 -21.01 -4.05
CA GLU A 184 5.04 -20.50 -4.56
C GLU A 184 4.94 -19.05 -5.00
N LEU A 185 6.03 -18.29 -4.95
CA LEU A 185 6.07 -16.93 -5.48
C LEU A 185 6.19 -16.98 -7.00
N VAL A 186 5.34 -16.22 -7.69
CA VAL A 186 5.44 -16.06 -9.15
C VAL A 186 6.70 -15.27 -9.48
N GLY A 187 7.54 -15.81 -10.37
CA GLY A 187 8.72 -15.14 -10.93
C GLY A 187 8.37 -14.26 -12.14
N PRO A 188 9.28 -13.36 -12.56
CA PRO A 188 9.04 -12.43 -13.66
C PRO A 188 8.64 -13.13 -14.98
N ASP A 189 9.32 -14.23 -15.33
CA ASP A 189 9.08 -14.96 -16.59
C ASP A 189 7.74 -15.70 -16.64
N LYS A 190 7.14 -15.95 -15.47
CA LYS A 190 5.85 -16.65 -15.33
C LYS A 190 4.68 -15.69 -15.14
N LEU A 191 4.93 -14.38 -14.99
CA LEU A 191 3.86 -13.42 -14.74
C LEU A 191 3.02 -13.23 -16.00
N CYS A 192 1.72 -13.50 -15.90
CA CYS A 192 0.73 -13.14 -16.92
C CYS A 192 -0.32 -12.17 -16.37
N PHE A 193 -1.06 -11.49 -17.26
CA PHE A 193 -2.08 -10.51 -16.88
C PHE A 193 -3.16 -11.12 -15.96
N ALA A 194 -3.63 -12.32 -16.27
CA ALA A 194 -4.62 -13.03 -15.46
C ALA A 194 -4.20 -13.18 -13.99
N MET A 195 -2.93 -13.49 -13.71
CA MET A 195 -2.44 -13.62 -12.33
C MET A 195 -2.47 -12.28 -11.58
N LEU A 196 -2.02 -11.20 -12.23
CA LEU A 196 -2.05 -9.84 -11.68
C LEU A 196 -3.48 -9.41 -11.41
N PHE A 197 -4.34 -9.51 -12.41
CA PHE A 197 -5.73 -9.07 -12.36
C PHE A 197 -6.54 -9.87 -11.33
N SER A 198 -6.40 -11.20 -11.30
CA SER A 198 -7.10 -12.05 -10.31
C SER A 198 -6.69 -11.73 -8.88
N ALA A 199 -5.42 -11.40 -8.65
CA ALA A 199 -4.95 -10.98 -7.33
C ALA A 199 -5.51 -9.61 -6.92
N LEU A 200 -5.61 -8.68 -7.88
CA LEU A 200 -6.18 -7.35 -7.68
C LEU A 200 -7.69 -7.42 -7.41
N LEU A 201 -8.44 -8.07 -8.30
CA LEU A 201 -9.90 -8.20 -8.21
C LEU A 201 -10.31 -8.86 -6.88
N ARG A 202 -9.62 -9.93 -6.48
CA ARG A 202 -9.80 -10.56 -5.17
C ARG A 202 -9.55 -9.59 -4.01
N ARG A 203 -8.49 -8.78 -4.08
CA ARG A 203 -8.19 -7.80 -3.03
C ARG A 203 -9.28 -6.73 -2.93
N LEU A 204 -9.74 -6.20 -4.07
CA LEU A 204 -10.80 -5.19 -4.12
C LEU A 204 -12.12 -5.75 -3.56
N SER A 205 -12.49 -6.97 -3.97
CA SER A 205 -13.64 -7.69 -3.42
C SER A 205 -13.58 -7.84 -1.91
N MET A 206 -12.44 -8.31 -1.37
CA MET A 206 -12.28 -8.45 0.07
C MET A 206 -12.30 -7.10 0.80
N LEU A 207 -11.68 -6.05 0.24
CA LEU A 207 -11.75 -4.72 0.84
C LEU A 207 -13.20 -4.22 0.94
N SER A 208 -13.99 -4.44 -0.12
CA SER A 208 -15.40 -4.06 -0.16
C SER A 208 -16.24 -4.88 0.82
N VAL A 209 -16.08 -6.21 0.89
CA VAL A 209 -16.80 -7.06 1.85
C VAL A 209 -16.49 -6.69 3.31
N PHE A 210 -15.22 -6.49 3.65
CA PHE A 210 -14.82 -6.27 5.05
C PHE A 210 -14.96 -4.82 5.52
N HIS A 211 -14.87 -3.85 4.61
CA HIS A 211 -14.79 -2.43 4.98
C HIS A 211 -15.77 -1.54 4.24
N GLY A 212 -16.29 -1.96 3.09
CA GLY A 212 -17.29 -1.21 2.34
C GLY A 212 -18.71 -1.42 2.87
N ASP A 213 -19.62 -0.56 2.43
CA ASP A 213 -21.05 -0.65 2.76
C ASP A 213 -21.78 -1.66 1.86
N GLN A 214 -21.23 -1.92 0.67
CA GLN A 214 -21.72 -2.90 -0.28
C GLN A 214 -20.58 -3.78 -0.77
N ALA A 215 -20.91 -5.05 -1.05
CA ALA A 215 -20.02 -5.99 -1.71
C ALA A 215 -19.79 -5.57 -3.18
N LEU A 216 -18.62 -5.89 -3.72
CA LEU A 216 -18.30 -5.65 -5.12
C LEU A 216 -19.11 -6.62 -5.99
N GLU A 217 -20.15 -6.12 -6.65
CA GLU A 217 -20.99 -6.87 -7.57
C GLU A 217 -20.39 -6.85 -8.97
N THR A 218 -19.83 -7.99 -9.39
CA THR A 218 -19.31 -8.18 -10.75
C THR A 218 -19.22 -9.67 -11.09
N ASP A 219 -19.12 -10.01 -12.37
CA ASP A 219 -18.89 -11.39 -12.79
C ASP A 219 -17.40 -11.75 -12.67
N PHE A 220 -17.02 -12.19 -11.47
CA PHE A 220 -15.65 -12.60 -11.16
C PHE A 220 -15.14 -13.70 -12.09
N ALA A 221 -16.01 -14.64 -12.47
CA ALA A 221 -15.63 -15.78 -13.30
C ALA A 221 -15.35 -15.32 -14.73
N ALA A 222 -16.28 -14.56 -15.32
CA ALA A 222 -16.11 -14.03 -16.67
C ALA A 222 -14.90 -13.09 -16.77
N LEU A 223 -14.70 -12.19 -15.80
CA LEU A 223 -13.54 -11.30 -15.80
C LEU A 223 -12.21 -12.07 -15.66
N THR A 224 -12.16 -13.07 -14.77
CA THR A 224 -10.94 -13.89 -14.61
C THR A 224 -10.64 -14.70 -15.86
N GLN A 225 -11.67 -15.23 -16.54
CA GLN A 225 -11.53 -15.94 -17.79
C GLN A 225 -11.07 -15.01 -18.93
N ALA A 226 -11.70 -13.85 -19.08
CA ALA A 226 -11.33 -12.86 -20.09
C ALA A 226 -9.88 -12.37 -19.90
N ALA A 227 -9.42 -12.22 -18.65
CA ALA A 227 -8.05 -11.82 -18.35
C ALA A 227 -6.99 -12.83 -18.84
N GLN A 228 -7.36 -14.09 -19.11
CA GLN A 228 -6.44 -15.09 -19.67
C GLN A 228 -6.08 -14.79 -21.13
N ASN A 229 -6.94 -14.05 -21.85
CA ASN A 229 -6.74 -13.72 -23.26
C ASN A 229 -5.90 -12.45 -23.46
N ILE A 230 -5.56 -11.74 -22.38
CA ILE A 230 -4.77 -10.50 -22.45
C ILE A 230 -3.29 -10.83 -22.48
N SER A 231 -2.66 -10.54 -23.61
CA SER A 231 -1.22 -10.72 -23.80
C SER A 231 -0.43 -9.53 -23.28
N ILE A 232 0.73 -9.82 -22.68
CA ILE A 232 1.74 -8.79 -22.37
C ILE A 232 2.52 -8.52 -23.66
N LEU A 233 2.42 -7.31 -24.20
CA LEU A 233 3.04 -6.93 -25.47
C LEU A 233 4.56 -6.79 -25.34
N ARG A 234 5.00 -6.11 -24.27
CA ARG A 234 6.40 -5.88 -23.94
C ARG A 234 6.56 -5.87 -22.43
N SER A 235 7.73 -6.24 -21.93
CA SER A 235 8.04 -6.10 -20.51
C SER A 235 9.53 -6.02 -20.25
N ALA A 236 9.88 -5.43 -19.11
CA ALA A 236 11.23 -5.46 -18.54
C ALA A 236 11.13 -5.82 -17.05
N LEU A 237 10.46 -6.95 -16.78
CA LEU A 237 10.25 -7.44 -15.44
C LEU A 237 11.51 -8.15 -14.94
N HIS A 238 11.83 -7.94 -13.68
CA HIS A 238 12.94 -8.63 -13.02
C HIS A 238 12.59 -8.89 -11.56
N TRP A 239 13.28 -9.86 -10.98
CA TRP A 239 13.22 -10.09 -9.54
C TRP A 239 14.13 -9.09 -8.82
N GLN A 240 13.60 -8.34 -7.85
CA GLN A 240 14.42 -7.56 -6.92
C GLN A 240 14.50 -8.30 -5.59
N ASP A 241 15.70 -8.75 -5.23
CA ASP A 241 15.95 -9.29 -3.90
C ASP A 241 15.93 -8.20 -2.84
N GLN A 242 15.27 -8.50 -1.74
CA GLN A 242 15.17 -7.62 -0.60
C GLN A 242 14.86 -8.42 0.65
N THR A 243 15.32 -7.93 1.80
CA THR A 243 15.03 -8.55 3.09
C THR A 243 14.44 -7.54 4.07
N ARG A 244 13.81 -8.05 5.14
CA ARG A 244 13.36 -7.24 6.27
C ARG A 244 13.61 -7.95 7.58
N TYR A 245 13.81 -7.19 8.65
CA TYR A 245 13.77 -7.74 10.00
C TYR A 245 12.32 -7.91 10.49
N SER A 246 12.04 -9.01 11.18
CA SER A 246 10.73 -9.32 11.76
C SER A 246 10.81 -9.36 13.27
N SER A 247 10.41 -8.30 13.96
CA SER A 247 10.46 -8.27 15.43
C SER A 247 9.57 -9.34 16.09
N ARG A 248 8.50 -9.78 15.43
CA ARG A 248 7.66 -10.87 15.94
C ARG A 248 8.37 -12.23 15.92
N GLN A 249 9.15 -12.49 14.87
CA GLN A 249 9.83 -13.78 14.67
C GLN A 249 11.33 -13.72 15.00
N GLN A 250 11.82 -12.53 15.39
CA GLN A 250 13.23 -12.23 15.68
C GLN A 250 14.20 -12.67 14.57
N THR A 251 13.76 -12.67 13.31
CA THR A 251 14.54 -13.15 12.16
C THR A 251 14.42 -12.22 10.95
N THR A 252 15.38 -12.33 10.03
CA THR A 252 15.35 -11.66 8.73
C THR A 252 14.54 -12.50 7.75
N LEU A 253 13.57 -11.87 7.09
CA LEU A 253 12.65 -12.53 6.16
C LEU A 253 12.79 -11.98 4.75
N PRO A 254 12.63 -12.83 3.71
CA PRO A 254 12.63 -12.37 2.33
C PRO A 254 11.41 -11.48 2.05
N LEU A 255 11.69 -10.33 1.46
CA LEU A 255 10.76 -9.31 1.01
C LEU A 255 10.82 -9.08 -0.51
N GLY A 256 11.72 -9.77 -1.21
CA GLY A 256 11.86 -9.68 -2.66
C GLY A 256 10.58 -10.05 -3.42
N GLY A 257 10.53 -9.58 -4.67
CA GLY A 257 9.40 -9.71 -5.57
C GLY A 257 9.68 -9.09 -6.94
N ILE A 258 8.69 -9.18 -7.82
CA ILE A 258 8.79 -8.67 -9.20
C ILE A 258 8.76 -7.13 -9.19
N LYS A 259 9.63 -6.51 -9.99
CA LYS A 259 9.61 -5.08 -10.33
C LYS A 259 9.89 -4.88 -11.82
N GLY A 260 9.81 -3.64 -12.27
CA GLY A 260 9.96 -3.26 -13.67
C GLY A 260 8.62 -2.81 -14.23
N TRP A 261 8.40 -3.06 -15.51
CA TRP A 261 7.16 -2.67 -16.18
C TRP A 261 6.70 -3.72 -17.19
N LEU A 262 5.40 -3.68 -17.50
CA LEU A 262 4.77 -4.43 -18.58
C LEU A 262 3.85 -3.51 -19.37
N GLU A 263 3.64 -3.84 -20.65
CA GLU A 263 2.76 -3.12 -21.56
C GLU A 263 1.64 -4.02 -22.07
N LEU A 264 0.46 -3.42 -22.18
CA LEU A 264 -0.79 -4.06 -22.56
C LEU A 264 -1.45 -3.25 -23.68
N ASP A 265 -2.28 -3.93 -24.46
CA ASP A 265 -3.14 -3.29 -25.45
C ASP A 265 -4.38 -2.69 -24.77
N GLY A 266 -4.44 -1.36 -24.69
CA GLY A 266 -5.53 -0.63 -24.04
C GLY A 266 -6.90 -0.87 -24.67
N ALA A 267 -6.97 -1.20 -25.97
CA ALA A 267 -8.22 -1.56 -26.64
C ALA A 267 -8.90 -2.80 -26.01
N GLN A 268 -8.14 -3.64 -25.32
CA GLN A 268 -8.64 -4.85 -24.66
C GLN A 268 -8.86 -4.66 -23.14
N LEU A 269 -8.58 -3.47 -22.60
CA LEU A 269 -8.58 -3.24 -21.16
C LEU A 269 -9.90 -2.73 -20.57
N GLN A 270 -10.89 -2.36 -21.40
CA GLN A 270 -12.14 -1.74 -20.95
C GLN A 270 -12.82 -2.48 -19.78
N PRO A 271 -12.98 -3.83 -19.78
CA PRO A 271 -13.64 -4.54 -18.67
C PRO A 271 -12.81 -4.56 -17.38
N PHE A 272 -11.49 -4.39 -17.49
CA PHE A 272 -10.54 -4.46 -16.38
C PHE A 272 -10.19 -3.09 -15.81
N TRP A 273 -10.43 -2.03 -16.59
CA TRP A 273 -9.95 -0.68 -16.35
C TRP A 273 -10.31 -0.12 -14.97
N PRO A 274 -11.56 -0.24 -14.47
CA PRO A 274 -11.91 0.30 -13.15
C PRO A 274 -11.08 -0.32 -12.02
N TYR A 275 -10.81 -1.62 -12.12
CA TYR A 275 -10.03 -2.35 -11.12
C TYR A 275 -8.55 -1.97 -11.21
N LEU A 276 -8.00 -1.96 -12.44
CA LEU A 276 -6.61 -1.57 -12.70
C LEU A 276 -6.35 -0.14 -12.21
N TRP A 277 -7.29 0.78 -12.44
CA TRP A 277 -7.17 2.15 -11.96
C TRP A 277 -7.12 2.21 -10.43
N LEU A 278 -8.07 1.57 -9.74
CA LEU A 278 -8.12 1.54 -8.27
C LEU A 278 -6.93 0.80 -7.63
N GLY A 279 -6.35 -0.18 -8.32
CA GLY A 279 -5.19 -0.94 -7.82
C GLY A 279 -3.94 -0.09 -7.59
N GLN A 280 -3.87 1.10 -8.21
CA GLN A 280 -2.83 2.09 -7.96
C GLN A 280 -2.80 2.55 -6.49
N TRP A 281 -3.96 2.71 -5.83
CA TRP A 281 -4.07 3.09 -4.41
C TRP A 281 -4.16 1.91 -3.45
N THR A 282 -4.79 0.82 -3.90
CA THR A 282 -4.99 -0.36 -3.04
C THR A 282 -3.77 -1.27 -3.02
N HIS A 283 -2.89 -1.15 -4.01
CA HIS A 283 -1.79 -2.07 -4.30
C HIS A 283 -2.28 -3.50 -4.53
N VAL A 284 -1.38 -4.42 -4.91
CA VAL A 284 -1.75 -5.81 -5.20
C VAL A 284 -0.75 -6.82 -4.64
N GLY A 285 -1.26 -7.98 -4.21
CA GLY A 285 -0.44 -9.09 -3.73
C GLY A 285 -0.04 -9.02 -2.25
N LYS A 286 0.92 -9.88 -1.88
CA LYS A 286 1.31 -10.10 -0.50
C LYS A 286 2.11 -8.92 0.05
N GLY A 287 1.61 -8.33 1.14
CA GLY A 287 2.27 -7.21 1.82
C GLY A 287 1.79 -5.83 1.37
N ALA A 288 0.68 -5.75 0.65
CA ALA A 288 0.08 -4.48 0.23
C ALA A 288 -0.12 -3.49 1.39
N SER A 289 -0.53 -3.93 2.59
CA SER A 289 -0.71 -3.05 3.75
C SER A 289 0.56 -2.36 4.25
N MET A 290 1.74 -2.89 3.93
CA MET A 290 3.03 -2.26 4.21
C MET A 290 3.66 -1.63 2.95
N GLY A 291 2.88 -1.47 1.88
CA GLY A 291 3.24 -0.71 0.69
C GLY A 291 3.80 -1.53 -0.47
N LEU A 292 3.82 -2.87 -0.39
CA LEU A 292 4.29 -3.73 -1.48
C LEU A 292 3.28 -3.82 -2.62
N GLY A 293 3.74 -4.20 -3.82
CA GLY A 293 2.91 -4.31 -5.02
C GLY A 293 2.25 -3.00 -5.44
N ARG A 294 2.89 -1.86 -5.15
CA ARG A 294 2.51 -0.56 -5.68
C ARG A 294 2.84 -0.54 -7.17
N TYR A 295 1.89 -0.10 -7.98
CA TYR A 295 2.14 0.18 -9.38
C TYR A 295 1.48 1.49 -9.81
N GLN A 296 1.91 1.99 -10.96
CA GLN A 296 1.34 3.15 -11.63
C GLN A 296 1.05 2.79 -13.09
N ILE A 297 -0.04 3.35 -13.61
CA ILE A 297 -0.45 3.22 -15.00
C ILE A 297 -0.09 4.50 -15.73
N THR A 298 0.49 4.36 -16.92
CA THR A 298 0.75 5.47 -17.85
C THR A 298 0.37 5.05 -19.25
N ALA A 299 -0.19 5.98 -20.03
CA ALA A 299 -0.47 5.81 -21.45
C ALA A 299 -0.30 7.16 -22.17
N ASP A 300 -0.45 7.20 -23.49
CA ASP A 300 -0.45 8.46 -24.22
C ASP A 300 -1.50 9.41 -23.64
N LYS A 301 -1.04 10.61 -23.22
CA LYS A 301 -1.83 11.65 -22.55
C LYS A 301 -2.44 11.26 -21.19
N LEU A 302 -2.12 10.08 -20.66
CA LEU A 302 -2.51 9.64 -19.32
C LEU A 302 -1.26 9.57 -18.43
N ALA A 303 -1.10 10.58 -17.58
CA ALA A 303 -0.20 10.49 -16.44
C ALA A 303 -0.87 9.68 -15.32
N GLY A 304 -0.12 8.79 -14.66
CA GLY A 304 -0.62 8.13 -13.47
C GLY A 304 -0.79 9.12 -12.31
N PRO A 305 -1.50 8.74 -11.23
CA PRO A 305 -1.84 9.63 -10.15
C PRO A 305 -0.60 10.07 -9.33
N ASP A 306 -0.63 11.32 -8.88
CA ASP A 306 0.36 11.85 -7.96
C ASP A 306 0.03 11.43 -6.52
N PHE A 307 0.73 10.40 -6.06
CA PHE A 307 0.60 9.87 -4.70
C PHE A 307 1.31 10.70 -3.64
N LEU A 308 2.03 11.75 -4.05
CA LEU A 308 2.84 12.62 -3.21
C LEU A 308 2.67 14.08 -3.72
N PRO A 309 2.43 15.07 -2.85
CA PRO A 309 2.34 16.49 -3.21
C PRO A 309 3.50 17.01 -4.09
N ALA A 310 3.19 17.93 -5.01
CA ALA A 310 4.18 18.52 -5.93
C ALA A 310 5.30 19.33 -5.23
N THR A 311 5.08 19.79 -3.99
CA THR A 311 6.12 20.43 -3.15
C THR A 311 7.25 19.48 -2.75
N PHE A 312 7.11 18.19 -3.05
CA PHE A 312 8.15 17.19 -2.86
C PHE A 312 9.01 17.14 -4.11
N ASN A 313 10.05 17.96 -4.11
CA ASN A 313 10.98 18.11 -5.21
C ASN A 313 11.68 16.76 -5.51
N THR A 314 11.10 15.96 -6.39
CA THR A 314 11.59 14.64 -6.85
C THR A 314 12.67 14.76 -7.92
N ALA A 315 12.97 15.98 -8.37
CA ALA A 315 13.92 16.26 -9.45
C ALA A 315 15.37 15.81 -9.16
N GLN A 316 15.73 15.56 -7.89
CA GLN A 316 17.05 15.04 -7.53
C GLN A 316 17.12 13.52 -7.31
N GLU A 317 15.99 12.81 -7.23
CA GLU A 317 16.01 11.37 -6.91
C GLU A 317 15.64 10.45 -8.09
N LEU A 318 14.92 10.96 -9.10
CA LEU A 318 14.62 10.19 -10.32
C LEU A 318 15.77 10.16 -11.33
N SER A 319 16.76 11.05 -11.21
CA SER A 319 17.96 11.11 -12.08
C SER A 319 19.05 10.10 -11.74
N SER A 320 18.86 9.27 -10.70
CA SER A 320 19.79 8.18 -10.36
C SER A 320 19.50 6.85 -11.08
N ILE A 321 18.58 6.86 -12.06
CA ILE A 321 18.34 5.75 -12.99
C ILE A 321 18.79 6.17 -14.39
N GLY A 322 20.10 6.10 -14.61
CA GLY A 322 20.83 6.35 -15.86
C GLY A 322 22.29 6.55 -15.48
N SER A 323 23.30 5.90 -16.05
CA SER A 323 23.47 5.29 -17.36
C SER A 323 24.55 4.21 -17.23
N VAL A 324 24.29 2.97 -17.64
CA VAL A 324 25.39 2.07 -18.04
C VAL A 324 25.65 2.39 -19.49
N SER A 325 26.63 3.24 -19.73
CA SER A 325 27.24 3.43 -21.05
C SER A 325 27.94 2.12 -21.41
N CYS A 326 27.56 1.52 -22.53
CA CYS A 326 28.38 0.51 -23.18
C CYS A 326 29.55 1.24 -23.87
N GLU A 327 30.76 0.99 -23.39
CA GLU A 327 31.94 0.84 -24.23
C GLU A 327 32.27 -0.66 -24.32
#